data_AF-A0AAI8VH13-F1
#
_entry.id   AF-A0AAI8VH13-F1
#
_cell.length_a   1.000
_cell.length_b   1.000
_cell.length_c   1.000
_cell.angle_alpha   90.00
_cell.angle_beta   90.00
_cell.angle_gamma   90.00
#
_symmetry.space_group_name_H-M   'P 1'
#
loop_
_entity.id
_entity.type
_entity.pdbx_description
1 polymer ?
#
loop_
_entity_poly.entity_id
_entity_poly.type
_entity_poly.pdbx_seq_one_letter_code
_entity_poly.pdbx_strand_id
1 'polypeptide(L)'
;MFCSHNKARFLVMTPRYQGALALPSTNSVDDWRAVTPGAGSYFNACDIEEPRWQHAFFGTNYERLLAIKRETGPWGVFYAPTMVCSADWVIAISEGEGFPAQNWRLCSSSMMYATSP
;
A
#
# COMPACT_ATOMS: atom_id res chain seq x y z
N MET A 1 -3.09 -12.58 -11.87
CA MET A 1 -4.42 -11.96 -11.64
C MET A 1 -4.70 -10.95 -12.77
N PHE A 2 -5.73 -11.14 -13.59
CA PHE A 2 -6.02 -10.26 -14.74
C PHE A 2 -7.12 -9.24 -14.41
N CYS A 3 -6.88 -7.99 -14.77
CA CYS A 3 -7.74 -6.87 -14.47
C CYS A 3 -8.55 -6.44 -15.69
N SER A 4 -9.88 -6.51 -15.61
CA SER A 4 -10.76 -6.21 -16.74
C SER A 4 -10.97 -4.69 -16.93
N HIS A 5 -10.50 -4.21 -18.08
CA HIS A 5 -10.95 -3.06 -18.91
C HIS A 5 -11.23 -1.66 -18.34
N ASN A 6 -11.09 -1.34 -17.05
CA ASN A 6 -11.20 0.05 -16.61
C ASN A 6 -9.84 0.77 -16.61
N LYS A 7 -9.57 1.53 -17.68
CA LYS A 7 -8.50 2.55 -17.70
C LYS A 7 -8.92 3.71 -16.80
N ALA A 8 -8.78 3.57 -15.49
CA ALA A 8 -8.86 4.73 -14.63
C ALA A 8 -7.61 5.59 -14.86
N ARG A 9 -7.82 6.89 -15.08
CA ARG A 9 -6.75 7.89 -15.20
C ARG A 9 -6.31 8.26 -13.77
N PHE A 10 -5.25 7.62 -13.29
CA PHE A 10 -4.73 7.86 -11.96
C PHE A 10 -3.61 8.90 -11.98
N LEU A 11 -3.53 9.66 -10.89
CA LEU A 11 -2.31 10.36 -10.50
C LEU A 11 -1.60 9.47 -9.49
N VAL A 12 -0.66 8.66 -9.99
CA VAL A 12 0.20 7.84 -9.14
C VAL A 12 1.30 8.74 -8.58
N MET A 13 1.27 8.97 -7.27
CA MET A 13 2.31 9.72 -6.58
C MET A 13 3.45 8.75 -6.25
N THR A 14 4.42 8.62 -7.15
CA THR A 14 5.60 7.77 -6.92
C THR A 14 6.74 8.59 -6.34
N PRO A 15 7.23 8.30 -5.12
CA PRO A 15 8.63 8.59 -4.82
C PRO A 15 9.48 7.67 -5.72
N ARG A 16 10.47 8.24 -6.39
CA ARG A 16 11.41 7.48 -7.22
C ARG A 16 12.15 6.50 -6.28
N TYR A 17 11.86 5.20 -6.39
CA TYR A 17 12.51 4.17 -5.58
C TYR A 17 13.99 4.09 -5.99
N GLN A 18 14.89 4.56 -5.11
CA GLN A 18 16.24 4.02 -5.07
C GLN A 18 16.12 2.69 -4.35
N GLY A 19 16.39 1.59 -5.06
CA GLY A 19 16.37 0.25 -4.48
C GLY A 19 17.32 0.18 -3.29
N ALA A 20 16.77 0.33 -2.08
CA ALA A 20 17.37 -0.26 -0.91
C ALA A 20 17.16 -1.76 -1.07
N LEU A 21 18.27 -2.49 -1.20
CA LEU A 21 18.32 -3.94 -1.09
C LEU A 21 17.34 -4.40 -0.02
N ALA A 22 16.33 -5.19 -0.40
CA ALA A 22 15.57 -6.01 0.53
C ALA A 22 16.58 -6.96 1.17
N LEU A 23 17.18 -6.52 2.28
CA LEU A 23 18.04 -7.39 3.07
C LEU A 23 17.12 -8.44 3.69
N PRO A 24 17.44 -9.74 3.56
CA PRO A 24 16.62 -10.85 4.02
C PRO A 24 16.66 -11.01 5.55
N SER A 25 16.51 -9.92 6.31
CA SER A 25 16.51 -9.92 7.77
C SER A 25 15.25 -9.23 8.31
N THR A 26 14.08 -9.82 8.06
CA THR A 26 12.84 -9.48 8.79
C THR A 26 12.99 -9.62 10.31
N ASN A 27 13.95 -10.43 10.77
CA ASN A 27 14.30 -10.59 12.17
C ASN A 27 14.60 -9.26 12.89
N SER A 28 15.31 -8.33 12.23
CA SER A 28 15.75 -7.09 12.87
C SER A 28 14.60 -6.14 13.15
N VAL A 29 13.60 -6.06 12.26
CA VAL A 29 12.45 -5.14 12.42
C VAL A 29 11.53 -5.62 13.54
N ASP A 30 11.36 -6.94 13.68
CA ASP A 30 10.60 -7.52 14.78
C ASP A 30 11.31 -7.34 16.12
N ASP A 31 12.64 -7.40 16.17
CA ASP A 31 13.42 -7.06 17.36
C ASP A 31 13.19 -5.60 17.79
N TRP A 32 13.17 -4.65 16.84
CA TRP A 32 12.86 -3.25 17.12
C TRP A 32 11.44 -3.06 17.69
N ARG A 33 10.46 -3.80 17.17
CA ARG A 33 9.08 -3.77 17.68
C ARG A 33 8.99 -4.35 19.09
N ALA A 34 9.75 -5.40 19.38
CA ALA A 34 9.76 -6.03 20.70
C ALA A 34 10.28 -5.09 21.78
N VAL A 35 11.30 -4.26 21.47
CA VAL A 35 11.85 -3.29 22.42
C VAL A 35 11.09 -1.96 22.47
N THR A 36 10.22 -1.67 21.50
CA THR A 36 9.40 -0.45 21.43
C THR A 36 7.91 -0.75 21.23
N PRO A 37 7.25 -1.45 22.18
CA PRO A 37 5.85 -1.80 22.04
C PRO A 37 4.97 -0.55 21.94
N GLY A 38 4.11 -0.51 20.93
CA GLY A 38 3.22 0.62 20.65
C GLY A 38 3.86 1.76 19.85
N ALA A 39 5.14 1.69 19.52
CA ALA A 39 5.75 2.60 18.57
C ALA A 39 5.22 2.39 17.15
N GLY A 40 5.33 3.44 16.34
CA GLY A 40 5.02 3.41 14.92
C GLY A 40 6.26 3.51 14.05
N SER A 41 6.04 3.62 12.75
CA SER A 41 7.07 3.85 11.75
C SER A 41 6.79 5.17 11.03
N TYR A 42 7.86 5.88 10.66
CA TYR A 42 7.74 7.15 9.98
C TYR A 42 7.45 6.93 8.49
N PHE A 43 6.22 7.22 8.07
CA PHE A 43 5.69 6.93 6.72
C PHE A 43 6.57 7.38 5.55
N ASN A 44 7.34 8.47 5.70
CA ASN A 44 8.18 8.97 4.61
C ASN A 44 9.53 8.24 4.49
N ALA A 45 9.87 7.36 5.44
CA ALA A 45 11.12 6.59 5.46
C ALA A 45 10.88 5.17 5.97
N CYS A 46 9.80 4.53 5.50
CA CYS A 46 9.38 3.20 5.91
C CYS A 46 9.51 2.18 4.78
N ASP A 47 9.41 0.90 5.15
CA ASP A 47 9.23 -0.19 4.20
C ASP A 47 7.81 -0.15 3.61
N ILE A 48 7.69 -0.41 2.31
CA ILE A 48 6.42 -0.57 1.61
C ILE A 48 5.71 -1.87 2.03
N GLU A 49 6.47 -2.86 2.51
CA GLU A 49 5.96 -4.15 2.99
C GLU A 49 5.68 -4.15 4.51
N GLU A 50 5.67 -2.98 5.16
CA GLU A 50 5.40 -2.87 6.60
C GLU A 50 4.07 -3.57 6.97
N PRO A 51 4.11 -4.65 7.77
CA PRO A 51 2.90 -5.32 8.20
C PRO A 51 2.07 -4.40 9.10
N ARG A 52 0.75 -4.38 8.90
CA ARG A 52 -0.17 -3.48 9.62
C ARG A 52 0.21 -2.00 9.48
N TRP A 53 0.73 -1.60 8.32
CA TRP A 53 1.10 -0.22 7.97
C TRP A 53 0.07 0.84 8.38
N GLN A 54 -1.23 0.53 8.35
CA GLN A 54 -2.31 1.44 8.76
C GLN A 54 -2.11 1.91 10.20
N HIS A 55 -1.86 0.98 11.11
CA HIS A 55 -1.56 1.28 12.51
C HIS A 55 -0.13 1.77 12.68
N ALA A 56 0.85 1.17 12.01
CA ALA A 56 2.25 1.54 12.15
C ALA A 56 2.50 3.01 11.76
N PHE A 57 1.85 3.51 10.71
CA PHE A 57 2.08 4.86 10.18
C PHE A 57 1.11 5.91 10.72
N PHE A 58 -0.16 5.54 10.88
CA PHE A 58 -1.22 6.49 11.21
C PHE A 58 -1.84 6.25 12.60
N GLY A 59 -1.62 5.08 13.19
CA GLY A 59 -2.16 4.71 14.50
C GLY A 59 -3.67 4.92 14.59
N THR A 60 -4.10 5.52 15.70
CA THR A 60 -5.53 5.84 15.95
C THR A 60 -6.11 6.86 14.99
N ASN A 61 -5.29 7.60 14.24
CA ASN A 61 -5.77 8.61 13.29
C ASN A 61 -6.24 8.02 11.96
N TYR A 62 -5.94 6.73 11.70
CA TYR A 62 -6.22 6.11 10.41
C TYR A 62 -7.69 6.24 9.99
N GLU A 63 -8.63 5.89 10.87
CA GLU A 63 -10.07 5.94 10.57
C GLU A 63 -10.56 7.36 10.25
N ARG A 64 -10.07 8.36 10.99
CA ARG A 64 -10.40 9.76 10.73
C ARG A 64 -9.85 10.21 9.37
N LEU A 65 -8.61 9.88 9.06
CA LEU A 65 -7.99 10.23 7.77
C LEU A 65 -8.69 9.51 6.61
N LEU A 66 -9.11 8.26 6.81
CA LEU A 66 -9.86 7.49 5.84
C LEU A 66 -11.21 8.15 5.51
N ALA A 67 -11.94 8.60 6.53
CA ALA A 67 -13.19 9.33 6.35
C ALA A 67 -12.97 10.62 5.53
N ILE A 68 -11.99 11.44 5.90
CA ILE A 68 -11.66 12.68 5.17
C ILE A 68 -11.24 12.38 3.73
N LYS A 69 -10.45 11.32 3.50
CA LYS A 69 -9.98 10.95 2.16
C LYS A 69 -11.14 10.50 1.27
N ARG A 70 -12.10 9.76 1.82
CA ARG A 70 -13.32 9.34 1.11
C ARG A 70 -14.22 10.51 0.76
N GLU A 71 -14.33 11.50 1.65
CA GLU A 71 -15.09 12.73 1.41
C GLU A 71 -14.43 13.63 0.36
N THR A 72 -13.12 13.84 0.47
CA THR A 72 -12.36 14.76 -0.41
C THR A 72 -12.01 14.16 -1.78
N GLY A 73 -11.94 12.82 -1.88
CA GLY A 73 -11.53 12.11 -3.09
C GLY A 73 -12.34 10.84 -3.35
N PRO A 74 -13.68 10.93 -3.50
CA PRO A 74 -14.56 9.75 -3.60
C PRO A 74 -14.27 8.86 -4.83
N TRP A 75 -13.62 9.41 -5.85
CA TRP A 75 -13.28 8.71 -7.09
C TRP A 75 -11.94 7.95 -7.03
N GLY A 76 -11.19 8.06 -5.92
CA GLY A 76 -9.93 7.31 -5.75
C GLY A 76 -8.83 7.65 -6.76
N VAL A 77 -8.81 8.87 -7.31
CA VAL A 77 -7.86 9.30 -8.36
C VAL A 77 -6.40 9.34 -7.86
N PHE A 78 -6.21 9.62 -6.57
CA PHE A 78 -4.90 9.76 -5.94
C PHE A 78 -4.54 8.48 -5.20
N TYR A 79 -3.63 7.71 -5.78
CA TYR A 79 -3.12 6.47 -5.22
C TYR A 79 -1.63 6.56 -4.93
N ALA A 80 -1.24 6.02 -3.78
CA ALA A 80 0.13 5.70 -3.42
C ALA A 80 0.09 4.43 -2.56
N PRO A 81 1.09 3.54 -2.66
CA PRO A 81 1.16 2.37 -1.80
C PRO A 81 1.25 2.79 -0.34
N THR A 82 0.65 1.98 0.54
CA THR A 82 0.58 2.18 2.01
C THR A 82 0.06 3.54 2.48
N MET A 83 -0.55 4.34 1.58
CA MET A 83 -1.25 5.57 1.93
C MET A 83 -2.69 5.26 2.36
N VAL A 84 -3.31 6.18 3.10
CA VAL A 84 -4.74 6.12 3.41
C VAL A 84 -5.56 5.89 2.14
N CYS A 85 -6.49 4.91 2.19
CA CYS A 85 -7.33 4.45 1.07
C CYS A 85 -6.61 3.59 0.01
N SER A 86 -5.33 3.24 0.18
CA SER A 86 -4.61 2.38 -0.78
C SER A 86 -5.14 0.95 -0.82
N ALA A 87 -5.75 0.47 0.27
CA ALA A 87 -6.32 -0.88 0.38
C ALA A 87 -7.49 -1.14 -0.58
N ASP A 88 -8.14 -0.08 -1.07
CA ASP A 88 -9.21 -0.19 -2.06
C ASP A 88 -8.66 -0.55 -3.45
N TRP A 89 -7.34 -0.54 -3.64
CA TRP A 89 -6.65 -0.82 -4.89
C TRP A 89 -5.58 -1.89 -4.74
N VAL A 90 -5.25 -2.51 -5.87
CA VAL A 90 -4.41 -3.69 -5.96
C VAL A 90 -3.62 -3.61 -7.24
N ILE A 91 -2.32 -3.86 -7.13
CA ILE A 91 -1.42 -3.88 -8.28
C ILE A 91 -1.54 -5.28 -8.90
N ALA A 92 -1.95 -5.35 -10.17
CA ALA A 92 -2.06 -6.60 -10.91
C ALA A 92 -0.66 -7.08 -11.29
N ILE A 93 -0.02 -7.81 -10.39
CA ILE A 93 1.32 -8.39 -10.58
C ILE A 93 1.22 -9.53 -11.61
N SER A 94 2.11 -9.54 -12.61
CA SER A 94 2.35 -10.70 -13.46
C SER A 94 3.23 -11.70 -12.72
N GLU A 95 2.92 -12.99 -12.81
CA GLU A 95 3.68 -14.07 -12.17
C GLU A 95 5.19 -13.92 -12.44
N GLY A 96 6.02 -13.93 -11.37
CA GLY A 96 7.48 -13.93 -11.47
C GLY A 96 8.22 -12.74 -10.85
N GLU A 97 7.53 -11.69 -10.42
CA GLU A 97 8.14 -10.50 -9.81
C GLU A 97 7.98 -10.56 -8.27
N GLY A 98 9.09 -10.81 -7.56
CA GLY A 98 9.10 -10.98 -6.10
C GLY A 98 9.01 -9.69 -5.28
N PHE A 99 8.87 -8.53 -5.93
CA PHE A 99 8.81 -7.23 -5.26
C PHE A 99 7.57 -6.44 -5.70
N PRO A 100 6.96 -5.64 -4.82
CA PRO A 100 5.80 -4.81 -5.12
C PRO A 100 6.19 -3.63 -6.03
N ALA A 101 6.41 -3.94 -7.30
CA ALA A 101 6.76 -2.96 -8.31
C ALA A 101 5.53 -2.10 -8.66
N GLN A 102 5.72 -0.79 -8.72
CA GLN A 102 4.66 0.21 -8.96
C GLN A 102 4.45 0.49 -10.46
N ASN A 103 5.02 -0.33 -11.34
CA ASN A 103 4.94 -0.24 -12.79
C ASN A 103 3.75 -1.02 -13.39
N TRP A 104 3.09 -1.87 -12.60
CA TRP A 104 2.00 -2.70 -13.08
C TRP A 104 0.64 -1.99 -13.00
N ARG A 105 -0.38 -2.60 -13.62
CA ARG A 105 -1.72 -2.03 -13.65
C ARG A 105 -2.30 -1.95 -12.24
N LEU A 106 -2.82 -0.78 -11.88
CA LEU A 106 -3.61 -0.60 -10.68
C LEU A 106 -5.08 -0.93 -10.95
N CYS A 107 -5.67 -1.72 -10.06
CA CYS A 107 -7.02 -2.25 -10.19
C CYS A 107 -7.80 -2.06 -8.91
N SER A 108 -9.12 -1.90 -9.00
CA SER A 108 -9.96 -1.82 -7.81
C SER A 108 -10.06 -3.20 -7.16
N SER A 109 -9.91 -3.25 -5.84
CA SER A 109 -10.09 -4.46 -5.02
C SER A 109 -11.48 -5.07 -5.18
N SER A 110 -12.52 -4.24 -5.32
CA SER A 110 -13.90 -4.69 -5.57
C SER A 110 -14.04 -5.45 -6.89
N MET A 111 -13.15 -5.20 -7.85
CA MET A 111 -13.16 -5.84 -9.17
C MET A 111 -12.32 -7.14 -9.20
N MET A 112 -11.68 -7.51 -8.09
CA MET A 112 -10.97 -8.80 -7.93
C MET A 112 -11.88 -9.95 -7.46
N TYR A 113 -12.89 -9.68 -6.62
CA TYR A 113 -13.79 -10.72 -6.11
C TYR A 113 -14.87 -11.15 -7.11
N ALA A 114 -15.04 -10.44 -8.23
CA ALA A 114 -16.07 -10.72 -9.23
C ALA A 114 -15.73 -11.89 -10.18
N THR A 115 -14.60 -12.58 -9.99
CA THR A 115 -14.14 -13.66 -10.90
C THR A 115 -13.73 -14.96 -10.20
N SER A 116 -14.16 -15.20 -8.96
CA SER A 116 -14.10 -16.55 -8.38
C SER A 116 -15.38 -17.32 -8.77
N PRO A 117 -15.29 -18.54 -9.34
CA PRO A 117 -16.45 -19.39 -9.58
C PRO A 117 -17.12 -19.84 -8.28
#